data_AF-A0A5K0YXF4-F1
#
_entry.id   AF-A0A5K0YXF4-F1
#
_cell.length_a   1.000
_cell.length_b   1.000
_cell.length_c   1.000
_cell.angle_alpha   90.00
_cell.angle_beta   90.00
_cell.angle_gamma   90.00
#
_symmetry.space_group_name_H-M   'P 1'
#
loop_
_entity.id
_entity.type
_entity.pdbx_description
1 polymer ?
#
loop_
_entity_poly.entity_id
_entity_poly.type
_entity_poly.pdbx_seq_one_letter_code
_entity_poly.pdbx_strand_id
1 'polypeptide(L)'
;MALEWILNLPITSKVDAYNFGILALELVTGRNSTGFQQISENGEVGCKQLIPWIREMVRTNQNWVEEIADPMLSGMYDNSSMGILIKMGLQCVKDETD
;
A
#
# COMPACT_ATOMS: atom_id res chain seq x y z
N MET A 1 1.60 18.25 4.69
CA MET A 1 2.53 18.66 5.76
C MET A 1 2.74 17.44 6.64
N ALA A 2 3.99 17.03 6.86
CA ALA A 2 4.29 15.92 7.75
C ALA A 2 3.98 16.34 9.20
N LEU A 3 3.18 15.54 9.91
CA LEU A 3 2.66 15.88 11.24
C LEU A 3 3.79 16.05 12.27
N GLU A 4 4.91 15.34 12.09
CA GLU A 4 6.08 15.39 12.97
C GLU A 4 6.75 16.78 13.04
N TRP A 5 6.67 17.59 11.97
CA TRP A 5 7.20 18.97 11.94
C TRP A 5 6.38 19.91 12.84
N ILE A 6 5.08 19.65 12.96
CA ILE A 6 4.16 20.46 13.77
C ILE A 6 4.23 20.02 15.24
N LEU A 7 4.55 18.73 15.48
CA LEU A 7 4.53 18.13 16.81
C LEU A 7 5.89 18.11 17.53
N ASN A 8 6.96 18.66 16.93
CA ASN A 8 8.32 18.58 17.50
C ASN A 8 8.77 17.13 17.82
N LEU A 9 8.22 16.16 17.09
CA LEU A 9 8.66 14.78 17.21
C LEU A 9 10.04 14.67 16.54
N PRO A 10 10.94 13.80 17.03
CA PRO A 10 12.21 13.59 16.37
C PRO A 10 11.96 13.15 14.92
N ILE A 11 12.37 13.99 13.99
CA ILE A 11 12.40 13.66 12.57
C ILE A 11 13.45 12.57 12.44
N THR A 12 12.99 11.35 12.21
CA THR A 12 13.87 10.20 12.07
C THR A 12 13.76 9.67 10.65
N SER A 13 14.85 9.11 10.15
CA SER A 13 14.86 8.37 8.88
C SER A 13 13.80 7.27 8.80
N LYS A 14 13.25 6.83 9.95
CA LYS A 14 12.18 5.84 10.04
C LYS A 14 10.82 6.39 9.61
N VAL A 15 10.49 7.64 9.99
CA VAL A 15 9.20 8.24 9.58
C VAL A 15 9.21 8.54 8.08
N ASP A 16 10.34 8.98 7.54
CA ASP A 16 10.53 9.15 6.09
C ASP A 16 10.38 7.81 5.34
N ALA A 17 10.97 6.73 5.86
CA ALA A 17 10.82 5.40 5.29
C ALA A 17 9.35 4.93 5.32
N TYR A 18 8.64 5.13 6.43
CA TYR A 18 7.21 4.82 6.54
C TYR A 18 6.38 5.58 5.51
N ASN A 19 6.55 6.90 5.43
CA ASN A 19 5.83 7.75 4.48
C ASN A 19 6.13 7.38 3.03
N PHE A 20 7.39 7.06 2.71
CA PHE A 20 7.78 6.53 1.41
C PHE A 20 7.09 5.20 1.11
N GLY A 21 7.01 4.29 2.09
CA GLY A 21 6.30 3.02 1.95
C GLY A 21 4.81 3.19 1.64
N ILE A 22 4.13 4.11 2.33
CA ILE A 22 2.73 4.44 2.05
C ILE A 22 2.58 4.99 0.63
N LEU A 23 3.39 5.99 0.25
CA LEU A 23 3.30 6.61 -1.07
C LEU A 23 3.61 5.62 -2.20
N ALA A 24 4.59 4.75 -2.02
CA ALA A 24 4.90 3.70 -2.99
C ALA A 24 3.70 2.76 -3.18
N LEU A 25 3.03 2.37 -2.09
CA LEU A 25 1.85 1.51 -2.14
C LEU A 25 0.62 2.21 -2.72
N GLU A 26 0.42 3.50 -2.45
CA GLU A 26 -0.65 4.28 -3.10
C GLU A 26 -0.41 4.40 -4.61
N LEU A 27 0.84 4.66 -5.02
CA LEU A 27 1.22 4.82 -6.42
C LEU A 27 0.98 3.54 -7.23
N VAL A 28 1.36 2.37 -6.69
CA VAL A 28 1.19 1.10 -7.42
C VAL A 28 -0.26 0.63 -7.46
N THR A 29 -1.09 1.05 -6.50
CA THR A 29 -2.49 0.59 -6.40
C THR A 29 -3.50 1.57 -6.96
N GLY A 30 -3.15 2.85 -7.07
CA GLY A 30 -4.10 3.92 -7.37
C GLY A 30 -5.14 4.15 -6.26
N ARG A 31 -4.93 3.56 -5.07
CA ARG A 31 -5.89 3.56 -3.96
C ARG A 31 -5.39 4.41 -2.80
N ASN A 32 -6.31 5.08 -2.11
CA ASN A 32 -5.99 5.89 -0.95
C ASN A 32 -5.66 5.03 0.28
N SER A 33 -4.61 5.42 1.01
CA SER A 33 -4.09 4.73 2.20
C SER A 33 -5.01 4.82 3.42
N THR A 34 -5.77 5.91 3.58
CA THR A 34 -6.71 6.12 4.71
C THR A 34 -7.98 5.28 4.57
N GLY A 35 -8.20 4.69 3.40
CA GLY A 35 -9.28 3.77 3.12
C GLY A 35 -9.76 3.92 1.69
N PHE A 36 -10.17 2.81 1.09
CA PHE A 36 -10.81 2.82 -0.22
C PHE A 36 -12.06 1.96 -0.23
N GLN A 37 -12.99 2.34 -1.10
CA GLN A 37 -14.25 1.66 -1.28
C GLN A 37 -14.03 0.42 -2.15
N GLN A 38 -14.46 -0.75 -1.66
CA GLN A 38 -14.48 -1.98 -2.43
C GLN A 38 -15.92 -2.48 -2.49
N ILE A 39 -16.36 -2.84 -3.70
CA ILE A 39 -17.63 -3.50 -3.91
C ILE A 39 -17.34 -5.00 -3.83
N SER A 40 -17.91 -5.66 -2.84
CA SER A 40 -17.86 -7.12 -2.69
C SER A 40 -18.68 -7.80 -3.78
N GLU A 41 -18.47 -9.10 -4.00
CA GLU A 41 -19.18 -9.88 -5.03
C GLU A 41 -20.71 -9.88 -4.85
N ASN A 42 -21.19 -9.68 -3.63
CA ASN A 42 -22.60 -9.54 -3.27
C ASN A 42 -23.17 -8.12 -3.45
N GLY A 43 -22.38 -7.18 -3.99
CA GLY A 43 -22.78 -5.78 -4.19
C GLY A 43 -22.67 -4.90 -2.95
N GLU A 44 -22.18 -5.43 -1.82
CA GLU A 44 -21.98 -4.64 -0.60
C GLU A 44 -20.77 -3.72 -0.73
N VAL A 45 -20.97 -2.47 -0.32
CA VAL A 45 -19.92 -1.45 -0.29
C VAL A 45 -19.21 -1.50 1.05
N GLY A 46 -17.95 -1.96 1.06
CA GLY A 46 -17.08 -1.94 2.23
C GLY A 46 -15.97 -0.90 2.13
N CYS A 47 -15.47 -0.43 3.27
CA CYS A 47 -14.23 0.35 3.35
C CYS A 47 -13.10 -0.57 3.81
N LYS A 48 -12.03 -0.69 3.01
CA LYS A 48 -10.81 -1.41 3.40
C LYS A 48 -9.64 -0.45 3.59
N GLN A 49 -8.82 -0.72 4.59
CA GLN A 49 -7.52 -0.07 4.74
C GLN A 49 -6.53 -0.70 3.75
N LEU A 50 -5.66 0.14 3.18
CA LEU A 50 -4.73 -0.27 2.12
C LEU A 50 -3.78 -1.39 2.55
N ILE A 51 -3.07 -1.20 3.66
CA ILE A 51 -2.03 -2.13 4.10
C ILE A 51 -2.58 -3.53 4.46
N PRO A 52 -3.65 -3.67 5.27
CA PRO A 52 -4.23 -4.98 5.56
C PRO A 52 -4.71 -5.70 4.29
N TRP A 53 -5.31 -4.96 3.36
CA TRP A 53 -5.78 -5.52 2.10
C TRP A 53 -4.63 -6.04 1.22
N ILE A 54 -3.56 -5.27 1.03
CA ILE A 54 -2.38 -5.71 0.26
C ILE A 54 -1.78 -6.96 0.89
N ARG A 55 -1.64 -7.01 2.23
CA ARG A 55 -1.13 -8.19 2.94
C ARG A 55 -2.02 -9.42 2.74
N GLU A 56 -3.34 -9.23 2.72
CA GLU A 56 -4.30 -10.29 2.42
C GLU A 56 -4.10 -10.83 1.01
N MET A 57 -4.08 -9.95 0.00
CA MET A 57 -3.92 -10.34 -1.41
C MET A 57 -2.63 -11.11 -1.67
N VAL A 58 -1.49 -10.62 -1.13
CA VAL A 58 -0.18 -11.27 -1.26
C VAL A 58 -0.18 -12.69 -0.64
N ARG A 59 -1.02 -12.94 0.36
CA ARG A 59 -1.11 -14.25 1.05
C ARG A 59 -2.06 -15.21 0.35
N THR A 60 -3.15 -14.73 -0.23
CA THR A 60 -4.27 -15.58 -0.68
C THR A 60 -4.33 -15.78 -2.20
N ASN A 61 -3.77 -14.86 -2.99
CA ASN A 61 -3.93 -14.88 -4.44
C ASN A 61 -2.61 -15.22 -5.17
N GLN A 62 -2.66 -16.05 -6.22
CA GLN A 62 -1.47 -16.41 -7.01
C GLN A 62 -1.04 -15.27 -7.95
N ASN A 63 -1.98 -14.48 -8.47
CA ASN A 63 -1.75 -13.34 -9.37
C ASN A 63 -1.95 -12.01 -8.64
N TRP A 64 -1.58 -11.97 -7.36
CA TRP A 64 -1.79 -10.81 -6.49
C TRP A 64 -1.23 -9.49 -7.04
N VAL A 65 -0.17 -9.51 -7.87
CA VAL A 65 0.38 -8.29 -8.47
C VAL A 65 -0.64 -7.64 -9.40
N GLU A 66 -1.29 -8.42 -10.26
CA GLU A 66 -2.27 -7.94 -11.23
C GLU A 66 -3.53 -7.40 -10.54
N GLU A 67 -3.94 -8.05 -9.46
CA GLU A 67 -5.08 -7.63 -8.66
C GLU A 67 -4.82 -6.36 -7.83
N ILE A 68 -3.56 -6.16 -7.41
CA ILE A 68 -3.15 -5.02 -6.61
C ILE A 68 -2.87 -3.80 -7.49
N ALA A 69 -2.33 -4.01 -8.68
CA ALA A 69 -1.92 -2.94 -9.58
C ALA A 69 -3.07 -2.00 -9.94
N ASP A 70 -2.74 -0.72 -10.05
CA ASP A 70 -3.68 0.32 -10.48
C ASP A 70 -4.25 -0.03 -11.87
N PRO A 71 -5.58 -0.16 -12.01
CA PRO A 71 -6.23 -0.40 -13.29
C PRO A 71 -5.86 0.63 -14.37
N MET A 72 -5.53 1.88 -13.99
CA MET A 72 -5.10 2.92 -14.91
C MET A 72 -3.78 2.61 -15.60
N LEU A 73 -2.92 1.77 -15.00
CA LEU A 73 -1.67 1.34 -15.63
C LEU A 73 -1.92 0.38 -16.80
N SER A 74 -3.13 -0.18 -16.94
CA SER A 74 -3.54 -1.00 -18.08
C SER A 74 -2.57 -2.15 -18.40
N GLY A 75 -1.94 -2.73 -17.37
CA GLY A 75 -0.95 -3.80 -17.53
C GLY A 75 0.41 -3.35 -18.10
N MET A 76 0.64 -2.05 -18.27
CA MET A 76 1.90 -1.48 -18.77
C MET A 76 2.96 -1.40 -17.67
N TYR A 77 3.23 -2.53 -17.03
CA TYR A 77 4.26 -2.68 -16.01
C TYR A 77 4.87 -4.08 -16.05
N ASP A 78 6.10 -4.20 -15.57
CA ASP A 78 6.71 -5.51 -15.34
C ASP A 78 6.25 -6.07 -13.98
N ASN A 79 5.66 -7.27 -14.00
CA ASN A 79 5.15 -7.95 -12.81
C ASN A 79 6.24 -8.17 -11.75
N SER A 80 7.50 -8.41 -12.17
CA SER A 80 8.61 -8.62 -11.24
C SER A 80 8.96 -7.35 -10.49
N SER A 81 9.11 -6.24 -11.22
CA SER A 81 9.41 -4.90 -10.69
C SER A 81 8.29 -4.41 -9.78
N MET A 82 7.04 -4.60 -10.18
CA MET A 82 5.87 -4.25 -9.37
C MET A 82 5.83 -5.06 -8.08
N GLY A 83 6.09 -6.37 -8.16
CA GLY A 83 6.15 -7.24 -6.99
C GLY A 83 7.26 -6.85 -6.01
N ILE A 84 8.42 -6.40 -6.51
CA ILE A 84 9.51 -5.87 -5.68
C ILE A 84 9.07 -4.58 -4.98
N LEU A 85 8.45 -3.65 -5.72
CA LEU A 85 8.03 -2.35 -5.19
C LEU A 85 6.97 -2.51 -4.09
N ILE A 86 5.99 -3.40 -4.29
CA ILE A 86 4.96 -3.72 -3.29
C ILE A 86 5.59 -4.34 -2.04
N LYS A 87 6.49 -5.32 -2.19
CA LYS A 87 7.16 -5.95 -1.04
C LYS A 87 8.04 -4.96 -0.27
N MET A 88 8.76 -4.10 -0.97
CA MET A 88 9.58 -3.05 -0.37
C MET A 88 8.69 -2.06 0.39
N GLY A 89 7.60 -1.58 -0.21
CA GLY A 89 6.63 -0.72 0.47
C GLY A 89 6.06 -1.34 1.74
N LEU A 90 5.71 -2.64 1.69
CA LEU A 90 5.24 -3.39 2.87
C LEU A 90 6.28 -3.49 3.99
N GLN A 91 7.57 -3.58 3.65
CA GLN A 91 8.65 -3.59 4.65
C GLN A 91 8.84 -2.21 5.28
N CYS A 92 8.74 -1.14 4.49
CA CYS A 92 8.83 0.24 4.96
C CYS A 92 7.73 0.60 5.98
N VAL A 93 6.53 0.01 5.85
CA VAL A 93 5.36 0.26 6.72
C VAL A 93 5.17 -0.82 7.80
N LYS A 94 6.16 -1.67 8.01
CA LYS A 94 6.12 -2.66 9.09
C LYS A 94 6.35 -1.94 10.43
N ASP A 95 5.40 -2.06 11.36
CA ASP A 95 5.64 -1.67 12.75
C ASP A 95 6.80 -2.51 13.31
N GLU A 96 7.78 -1.85 13.92
CA GLU A 96 8.79 -2.52 14.76
C GLU A 96 8.11 -2.95 16.06
N THR A 97 7.28 -3.98 16.00
CA THR A 97 7.01 -4.86 17.15
C THR A 97 7.89 -6.10 16.98
N ASP A 98 9.18 -5.92 17.25
CA ASP A 98 10.11 -6.96 17.72
C ASP A 98 10.89 -6.38 18.90
#